data_AF-A0A3C1FBA5-F1
#
_entry.id   AF-A0A3C1FBA5-F1
#
_cell.length_a   1.000
_cell.length_b   1.000
_cell.length_c   1.000
_cell.angle_alpha   90.00
_cell.angle_beta   90.00
_cell.angle_gamma   90.00
#
_symmetry.space_group_name_H-M   'P 1'
#
loop_
_entity.id
_entity.type
_entity.pdbx_description
1 polymer ?
#
loop_
_entity_poly.entity_id
_entity_poly.type
_entity_poly.pdbx_seq_one_letter_code
_entity_poly.pdbx_strand_id
1 'polypeptide(L)'
;MDTFKKLACLALILAVMLCTPHVLRSFGLTAKDVVNALFSETPREDAVPLPVPEKEAPAPAVDPNRGHARENRPDISVPPPASASAVEYSPEEEKKFNEMISGLEHVALNAPKSEGAALEAVPVPAYRPTDSAHKVRWSPPPPGFLTADTFNYLIYREKNPVTENIKTVLDTIHGNLMLDLTPFTLVIKPNKILVMLFGEKDSYMSFTKRPAWSGASSDLRADTMYVIEGNSFYPLSVHELTHLYFDGYFLPTISPLWLSEGMAVYMQIYATKQKPSWVDRSLLRIVQGTYIPLEEMTQTEDLSQYPNDKAELWYTQAYSLVDYLLNSRTRDEFYKLSTEIKAKTPLHQALYRAFGMPFNKVSVLENVWLHDLQKAYQAGKLVSPQKTPAPQKPAAAKKPEPAKQPQAATKPAPKPQPKKAPQQTKINKLQMVPVMKY
;
A
#
# COMPACT_ATOMS: atom_id res chain seq x y z
N MET A 1 42.67 11.00 35.95
CA MET A 1 41.29 11.27 35.51
C MET A 1 41.13 12.54 34.68
N ASP A 2 42.05 13.52 34.75
CA ASP A 2 41.86 14.83 34.09
C ASP A 2 42.18 14.84 32.58
N THR A 3 43.12 14.01 32.12
CA THR A 3 43.48 13.89 30.69
C THR A 3 42.37 13.27 29.84
N PHE A 4 41.64 12.28 30.37
CA PHE A 4 40.56 11.62 29.64
C PHE A 4 39.36 12.56 29.42
N LYS A 5 39.04 13.41 30.40
CA LYS A 5 38.00 14.44 30.25
C LYS A 5 38.38 15.48 29.20
N LYS A 6 39.65 15.90 29.16
CA LYS A 6 40.15 16.84 28.14
C LYS A 6 40.11 16.24 26.73
N LEU A 7 40.47 14.97 26.58
CA LEU A 7 40.37 14.24 25.31
C LEU A 7 38.92 14.05 24.86
N ALA A 8 38.02 13.68 25.77
CA ALA A 8 36.60 13.55 25.45
C ALA A 8 35.97 14.90 25.03
N CYS A 9 36.32 15.99 25.72
CA CYS A 9 35.84 17.32 25.38
C CYS A 9 36.37 17.78 24.01
N LEU A 10 37.66 17.54 23.72
CA LEU A 10 38.25 17.85 22.42
C LEU A 10 37.61 17.05 21.29
N ALA A 11 37.35 15.75 21.49
CA ALA A 11 36.68 14.91 20.50
C ALA A 11 35.24 15.39 20.21
N LEU A 12 34.52 15.86 21.24
CA LEU A 12 33.17 16.38 21.10
C LEU A 12 33.15 17.70 20.32
N ILE A 13 34.12 18.60 20.59
CA ILE A 13 34.30 19.84 19.82
C ILE A 13 34.65 19.53 18.35
N LEU A 14 35.53 18.56 18.11
CA LEU A 14 35.91 18.16 16.76
C LEU A 14 34.73 17.56 15.98
N ALA A 15 33.93 16.72 16.64
CA ALA A 15 32.72 16.13 16.05
C ALA A 15 31.70 17.20 15.68
N VAL A 16 31.47 18.19 16.57
CA VAL A 16 30.60 19.33 16.27
C VAL A 16 31.13 20.13 15.08
N MET A 17 32.43 20.44 15.03
CA MET A 17 33.07 21.18 13.93
C MET A 17 32.98 20.43 12.58
N LEU A 18 33.07 19.11 12.58
CA LEU A 18 32.99 18.29 11.36
C LEU A 18 31.55 18.12 10.86
N CYS A 19 30.56 18.08 11.76
CA CYS A 19 29.17 17.86 11.39
C CYS A 19 28.40 19.18 11.11
N THR A 20 28.75 20.28 11.78
CA THR A 20 28.03 21.56 11.66
C THR A 20 27.97 22.12 10.23
N PRO A 21 29.01 22.06 9.37
CA PRO A 21 28.94 22.66 8.04
C PRO A 21 27.87 22.03 7.13
N HIS A 22 27.63 20.72 7.27
CA HIS A 22 26.61 20.01 6.50
C HIS A 22 25.20 20.27 7.01
N VAL A 23 25.02 20.32 8.33
CA VAL A 23 23.72 20.61 8.95
C VAL A 23 23.33 22.07 8.76
N LEU A 24 24.27 23.02 8.88
CA LEU A 24 23.97 24.44 8.68
C LEU A 24 23.57 24.77 7.23
N ARG A 25 24.16 24.06 6.25
CA ARG A 25 23.74 24.18 4.84
C ARG A 25 22.31 23.72 4.59
N SER A 26 21.79 22.71 5.30
CA SER A 26 20.39 22.30 5.13
C SER A 26 19.39 23.34 5.68
N PHE A 27 19.85 24.27 6.52
CA PHE A 27 19.04 25.37 7.06
C PHE A 27 19.36 26.73 6.41
N GLY A 28 20.21 26.76 5.38
CA GLY A 28 20.61 28.01 4.72
C GLY A 28 21.44 28.96 5.60
N LEU A 29 21.99 28.47 6.71
CA LEU A 29 22.78 29.26 7.66
C LEU A 29 24.27 29.14 7.33
N THR A 30 25.00 30.25 7.42
CA THR A 30 26.46 30.23 7.36
C THR A 30 27.06 30.10 8.78
N ALA A 31 28.29 29.61 8.88
CA ALA A 31 29.00 29.56 10.17
C ALA A 31 29.12 30.94 10.84
N LYS A 32 29.16 32.01 10.03
CA LYS A 32 29.20 33.40 10.49
C LYS A 32 27.87 33.79 11.16
N ASP A 33 26.74 33.32 10.66
CA ASP A 33 25.42 33.62 11.22
C ASP A 33 25.25 32.99 12.61
N VAL A 34 25.78 31.77 12.80
CA VAL A 34 25.76 31.06 14.08
C VAL A 34 26.66 31.74 15.11
N VAL A 35 27.86 32.15 14.72
CA VAL A 35 28.79 32.88 15.60
C VAL A 35 28.18 34.24 15.97
N ASN A 36 27.62 34.97 15.01
CA ASN A 36 26.96 36.23 15.30
C ASN A 36 25.75 36.06 16.22
N ALA A 37 24.96 34.99 16.06
CA ALA A 37 23.82 34.71 16.93
C ALA A 37 24.23 34.27 18.36
N LEU A 38 25.35 33.58 18.51
CA LEU A 38 25.86 33.13 19.82
C LEU A 38 26.54 34.25 20.62
N PHE A 39 27.13 35.23 19.92
CA PHE A 39 27.95 36.27 20.55
C PHE A 39 27.42 37.70 20.32
N SER A 40 26.20 37.89 19.79
CA SER A 40 25.61 39.22 19.74
C SER A 40 25.21 39.67 21.15
N GLU A 41 25.76 40.80 21.59
CA GLU A 41 25.43 41.43 22.87
C GLU A 41 24.05 42.11 22.86
N THR A 42 23.31 42.07 21.74
CA THR A 42 21.96 42.63 21.65
C THR A 42 20.96 41.73 22.38
N PRO A 43 20.29 42.22 23.45
CA PRO A 43 19.25 41.47 24.13
C PRO A 43 18.13 41.13 23.14
N ARG A 44 17.71 39.86 23.09
CA ARG A 44 16.49 39.47 22.36
C ARG A 44 15.28 40.11 23.04
N GLU A 45 14.58 41.00 22.34
CA GLU A 45 13.37 41.67 22.84
C GLU A 45 12.20 40.70 23.11
N ASP A 46 12.26 39.47 22.56
CA ASP A 46 11.19 38.45 22.68
C ASP A 46 11.47 37.34 23.71
N ALA A 47 12.43 37.53 24.62
CA ALA A 47 12.74 36.52 25.63
C ALA A 47 11.61 36.43 26.68
N VAL A 48 10.74 35.42 26.53
CA VAL A 48 9.73 35.05 27.53
C VAL A 48 10.44 34.76 28.87
N PRO A 49 10.05 35.40 29.99
CA PRO A 49 10.66 35.16 31.29
C PRO A 49 10.55 33.68 31.67
N LEU A 50 11.67 33.05 32.03
CA LEU A 50 11.66 31.73 32.63
C LEU A 50 10.95 31.81 34.00
N PRO A 51 10.08 30.84 34.33
CA PRO A 51 9.43 30.81 35.63
C PRO A 51 10.48 30.63 36.74
N VAL A 52 10.39 31.51 37.74
CA VAL A 52 11.19 31.46 38.97
C VAL A 52 10.85 30.15 39.72
N PRO A 53 11.84 29.38 40.21
CA PRO A 53 11.55 28.15 40.94
C PRO A 53 10.89 28.48 42.29
N GLU A 54 9.65 28.02 42.43
CA GLU A 54 8.89 28.10 43.67
C GLU A 54 9.43 27.07 44.69
N LYS A 55 9.43 27.47 45.96
CA LYS A 55 9.99 26.73 47.10
C LYS A 55 9.40 25.32 47.24
N GLU A 56 10.27 24.40 47.68
CA GLU A 56 10.01 23.00 48.02
C GLU A 56 8.69 22.78 48.78
N ALA A 57 7.79 22.01 48.16
CA ALA A 57 6.65 21.38 48.81
C ALA A 57 7.01 19.94 49.23
N PRO A 58 6.48 19.42 50.35
CA PRO A 58 6.83 18.09 50.86
C PRO A 58 6.26 16.96 50.00
N ALA A 59 6.99 15.84 49.97
CA ALA A 59 6.73 14.68 49.14
C ALA A 59 5.35 14.03 49.37
N PRO A 60 4.61 13.65 48.31
CA PRO A 60 3.35 12.94 48.47
C PRO A 60 3.57 11.43 48.69
N ALA A 61 2.64 10.83 49.44
CA ALA A 61 2.60 9.41 49.75
C ALA A 61 2.37 8.55 48.50
N VAL A 62 2.89 7.32 48.57
CA VAL A 62 2.89 6.29 47.51
C VAL A 62 1.45 5.80 47.24
N ASP A 63 1.00 5.96 46.00
CA ASP A 63 -0.26 5.41 45.47
C ASP A 63 -0.02 3.98 44.93
N PRO A 64 -0.72 2.94 45.45
CA PRO A 64 -0.56 1.55 45.02
C PRO A 64 -1.21 1.20 43.67
N ASN A 65 -1.88 2.13 42.96
CA ASN A 65 -2.61 1.84 41.72
C ASN A 65 -1.95 2.34 40.42
N ARG A 66 -0.62 2.45 40.39
CA ARG A 66 0.11 2.87 39.18
C ARG A 66 0.19 1.74 38.14
N GLY A 67 -0.89 1.55 37.38
CA GLY A 67 -1.02 0.48 36.39
C GLY A 67 -1.91 0.78 35.20
N HIS A 68 -2.12 2.03 34.78
CA HIS A 68 -2.75 2.35 33.50
C HIS A 68 -2.25 3.69 32.94
N ALA A 69 -1.19 3.66 32.13
CA ALA A 69 -0.81 4.81 31.31
C ALA A 69 -1.58 4.74 29.98
N ARG A 70 -2.71 5.47 29.91
CA ARG A 70 -3.29 5.94 28.66
C ARG A 70 -2.49 7.17 28.22
N GLU A 71 -2.01 7.17 26.98
CA GLU A 71 -1.37 8.32 26.35
C GLU A 71 -2.40 9.47 26.22
N ASN A 72 -2.27 10.48 27.08
CA ASN A 72 -2.85 11.79 26.85
C ASN A 72 -1.84 12.60 26.03
N ARG A 73 -2.11 12.77 24.73
CA ARG A 73 -1.38 13.69 23.85
C ARG A 73 -1.99 15.09 24.02
N PRO A 74 -1.20 16.16 24.24
CA PRO A 74 -1.72 17.52 24.22
C PRO A 74 -2.10 17.94 22.79
N ASP A 75 -3.21 18.66 22.65
CA ASP A 75 -3.66 19.29 21.40
C ASP A 75 -2.61 20.29 20.91
N ILE A 76 -1.94 19.95 19.81
CA ILE A 76 -1.10 20.87 19.07
C ILE A 76 -2.01 21.62 18.09
N SER A 77 -2.34 22.86 18.42
CA SER A 77 -2.99 23.78 17.48
C SER A 77 -1.99 24.16 16.39
N VAL A 78 -2.19 23.60 15.19
CA VAL A 78 -1.43 23.94 13.98
C VAL A 78 -2.08 25.20 13.36
N PRO A 79 -1.32 26.27 13.07
CA PRO A 79 -1.86 27.43 12.38
C PRO A 79 -2.31 27.05 10.95
N PRO A 80 -3.37 27.67 10.41
CA PRO A 80 -3.87 27.34 9.09
C PRO A 80 -2.81 27.61 8.01
N PRO A 81 -2.67 26.74 6.99
CA PRO A 81 -1.72 26.98 5.91
C PRO A 81 -2.12 28.22 5.11
N ALA A 82 -1.11 29.02 4.75
CA ALA A 82 -1.27 30.13 3.81
C ALA A 82 -1.89 29.63 2.50
N SER A 83 -2.83 30.40 1.96
CA SER A 83 -3.65 30.10 0.79
C SER A 83 -2.81 29.76 -0.44
N ALA A 84 -2.56 28.47 -0.66
CA ALA A 84 -2.24 27.94 -1.96
C ALA A 84 -3.47 28.10 -2.85
N SER A 85 -3.28 28.69 -4.02
CA SER A 85 -4.30 28.86 -5.06
C SER A 85 -4.97 27.53 -5.36
N ALA A 86 -6.21 27.39 -4.90
CA ALA A 86 -7.07 26.26 -5.23
C ALA A 86 -7.28 26.26 -6.75
N VAL A 87 -6.75 25.24 -7.42
CA VAL A 87 -7.17 24.91 -8.78
C VAL A 87 -8.64 24.48 -8.66
N GLU A 88 -9.56 25.32 -9.12
CA GLU A 88 -10.97 24.96 -9.21
C GLU A 88 -11.12 23.83 -10.24
N TYR A 89 -11.44 22.63 -9.76
CA TYR A 89 -11.80 21.51 -10.63
C TYR A 89 -13.24 21.69 -11.10
N SER A 90 -13.52 21.25 -12.34
CA SER A 90 -14.91 21.19 -12.79
C SER A 90 -15.67 20.11 -11.99
N PRO A 91 -16.96 20.29 -11.71
CA PRO A 91 -17.78 19.26 -11.04
C PRO A 91 -17.78 17.91 -11.76
N GLU A 92 -17.52 17.88 -13.07
CA GLU A 92 -17.38 16.65 -13.85
C GLU A 92 -16.06 15.92 -13.58
N GLU A 93 -14.96 16.64 -13.38
CA GLU A 93 -13.65 16.08 -13.03
C GLU A 93 -13.64 15.56 -11.60
N GLU A 94 -14.25 16.29 -10.66
CA GLU A 94 -14.45 15.84 -9.28
C GLU A 94 -15.34 14.59 -9.21
N LYS A 95 -16.41 14.56 -10.02
CA LYS A 95 -17.25 13.37 -10.14
C LYS A 95 -16.47 12.17 -10.70
N LYS A 96 -15.69 12.36 -11.77
CA LYS A 96 -14.83 11.29 -12.35
C LYS A 96 -13.77 10.82 -11.37
N PHE A 97 -13.22 11.72 -10.55
CA PHE A 97 -12.27 11.40 -9.49
C PHE A 97 -12.93 10.54 -8.39
N ASN A 98 -14.11 10.94 -7.92
CA ASN A 98 -14.89 10.17 -6.95
C ASN A 98 -15.35 8.81 -7.52
N GLU A 99 -15.67 8.73 -8.80
CA GLU A 99 -15.96 7.48 -9.53
C GLU A 99 -14.72 6.58 -9.62
N MET A 100 -13.52 7.15 -9.80
CA MET A 100 -12.25 6.42 -9.84
C MET A 100 -11.83 5.88 -8.47
N ILE A 101 -12.27 6.51 -7.38
CA ILE A 101 -12.02 6.04 -6.00
C ILE A 101 -13.00 4.93 -5.60
N SER A 102 -14.22 4.92 -6.15
CA SER A 102 -15.33 4.08 -5.66
C SER A 102 -15.46 2.69 -6.30
N GLY A 103 -14.59 2.32 -7.26
CA GLY A 103 -14.82 1.17 -8.14
C GLY A 103 -14.23 -0.16 -7.72
N LEU A 104 -14.60 -0.69 -6.55
CA LEU A 104 -14.14 -2.00 -6.08
C LEU A 104 -15.00 -3.20 -6.53
N GLU A 105 -16.16 -2.98 -7.18
CA GLU A 105 -17.16 -4.04 -7.38
C GLU A 105 -17.17 -4.67 -8.79
N HIS A 106 -16.51 -4.09 -9.79
CA HIS A 106 -16.69 -4.49 -11.20
C HIS A 106 -15.60 -5.39 -11.81
N VAL A 107 -14.47 -5.62 -11.13
CA VAL A 107 -13.37 -6.43 -11.71
C VAL A 107 -13.70 -7.93 -11.72
N ALA A 108 -14.47 -8.42 -10.74
CA ALA A 108 -14.86 -9.83 -10.65
C ALA A 108 -16.02 -10.22 -11.60
N LEU A 109 -16.86 -9.27 -12.01
CA LEU A 109 -18.10 -9.55 -12.74
C LEU A 109 -17.93 -9.64 -14.28
N ASN A 110 -16.81 -9.16 -14.81
CA ASN A 110 -16.52 -9.13 -16.25
C ASN A 110 -15.53 -10.22 -16.71
N ALA A 111 -15.31 -11.27 -15.92
CA ALA A 111 -14.59 -12.44 -16.41
C ALA A 111 -15.47 -13.15 -17.47
N PRO A 112 -14.97 -13.41 -18.69
CA PRO A 112 -15.70 -14.25 -19.63
C PRO A 112 -15.95 -15.62 -18.97
N LYS A 113 -17.20 -16.09 -19.00
CA LYS A 113 -17.55 -17.47 -18.59
C LYS A 113 -16.93 -18.42 -19.61
N SER A 114 -15.66 -18.81 -19.42
CA SER A 114 -15.02 -19.81 -20.27
C SER A 114 -15.50 -21.19 -19.84
N GLU A 115 -16.56 -21.68 -20.46
CA GLU A 115 -16.86 -23.11 -20.47
C GLU A 115 -15.78 -23.83 -21.30
N GLY A 116 -14.94 -24.63 -20.64
CA GLY A 116 -14.12 -25.64 -21.30
C GLY A 116 -12.87 -25.14 -22.04
N ALA A 117 -11.86 -24.66 -21.32
CA ALA A 117 -10.49 -24.69 -21.81
C ALA A 117 -9.53 -24.97 -20.65
N ALA A 118 -9.11 -26.23 -20.54
CA ALA A 118 -7.95 -26.61 -19.74
C ALA A 118 -6.70 -26.07 -20.47
N LEU A 119 -6.27 -24.88 -20.10
CA LEU A 119 -4.96 -24.35 -20.47
C LEU A 119 -4.04 -24.55 -19.27
N GLU A 120 -2.98 -25.32 -19.49
CA GLU A 120 -1.86 -25.46 -18.56
C GLU A 120 -1.39 -24.06 -18.14
N ALA A 121 -1.74 -23.68 -16.91
CA ALA A 121 -1.21 -22.50 -16.26
C ALA A 121 0.26 -22.78 -15.97
N VAL A 122 1.15 -22.20 -16.76
CA VAL A 122 2.57 -22.10 -16.42
C VAL A 122 2.63 -21.34 -15.10
N PRO A 123 3.16 -21.93 -14.01
CA PRO A 123 3.40 -21.16 -12.79
C PRO A 123 4.43 -20.11 -13.15
N VAL A 124 4.07 -18.83 -13.04
CA VAL A 124 5.04 -17.74 -13.09
C VAL A 124 5.42 -17.50 -11.64
N PRO A 125 6.47 -18.16 -11.09
CA PRO A 125 7.05 -17.68 -9.86
C PRO A 125 7.51 -16.25 -10.12
N ALA A 126 7.20 -15.34 -9.20
CA ALA A 126 7.85 -14.05 -9.15
C ALA A 126 9.37 -14.31 -9.15
N TYR A 127 10.01 -14.17 -10.32
CA TYR A 127 11.41 -14.44 -10.49
C TYR A 127 12.16 -13.44 -9.60
N ARG A 128 12.97 -13.91 -8.64
CA ARG A 128 13.69 -13.10 -7.62
C ARG A 128 15.21 -13.16 -7.81
N PRO A 129 15.96 -12.04 -7.95
CA PRO A 129 17.38 -12.08 -8.23
C PRO A 129 18.21 -11.51 -7.07
N THR A 130 19.40 -12.04 -6.93
CA THR A 130 20.48 -11.56 -6.07
C THR A 130 21.17 -10.29 -6.58
N ASP A 131 20.65 -9.62 -7.61
CA ASP A 131 21.36 -8.56 -8.33
C ASP A 131 20.45 -7.38 -8.73
N SER A 132 20.07 -6.57 -7.73
CA SER A 132 19.26 -5.35 -7.91
C SER A 132 20.04 -4.17 -8.51
N ALA A 133 21.31 -4.36 -8.89
CA ALA A 133 22.17 -3.31 -9.43
C ALA A 133 21.85 -2.94 -10.90
N HIS A 134 21.08 -3.77 -11.60
CA HIS A 134 20.69 -3.55 -12.99
C HIS A 134 19.19 -3.41 -13.14
N LYS A 135 18.64 -2.27 -12.70
CA LYS A 135 17.22 -1.96 -12.92
C LYS A 135 16.95 -1.77 -14.42
N VAL A 136 16.15 -2.67 -14.98
CA VAL A 136 15.76 -2.61 -16.39
C VAL A 136 14.72 -1.50 -16.55
N ARG A 137 15.00 -0.51 -17.40
CA ARG A 137 14.02 0.50 -17.80
C ARG A 137 13.64 0.29 -19.25
N TRP A 138 12.34 0.29 -19.52
CA TRP A 138 11.80 0.31 -20.86
C TRP A 138 12.06 1.69 -21.46
N SER A 139 12.98 1.78 -22.42
CA SER A 139 13.19 2.97 -23.26
C SER A 139 13.67 2.49 -24.63
N PRO A 140 12.94 2.77 -25.72
CA PRO A 140 11.73 3.60 -25.83
C PRO A 140 10.46 2.92 -25.26
N PRO A 141 9.35 3.67 -25.06
CA PRO A 141 8.05 3.10 -24.70
C PRO A 141 7.57 2.07 -25.74
N PRO A 142 6.80 1.04 -25.34
CA PRO A 142 6.21 0.11 -26.31
C PRO A 142 5.29 0.82 -27.31
N PRO A 143 5.15 0.31 -28.55
CA PRO A 143 4.25 0.91 -29.55
C PRO A 143 2.83 1.08 -29.02
N GLY A 144 2.23 2.24 -29.25
CA GLY A 144 0.87 2.57 -28.79
C GLY A 144 0.79 3.20 -27.39
N PHE A 145 1.91 3.33 -26.69
CA PHE A 145 1.97 4.05 -25.42
C PHE A 145 2.41 5.51 -25.62
N LEU A 146 1.69 6.41 -24.97
CA LEU A 146 2.02 7.82 -24.84
C LEU A 146 2.70 8.05 -23.50
N THR A 147 3.66 8.98 -23.44
CA THR A 147 4.52 9.16 -22.27
C THR A 147 4.29 10.50 -21.59
N ALA A 148 4.31 10.50 -20.27
CA ALA A 148 4.49 11.70 -19.45
C ALA A 148 5.31 11.36 -18.21
N ASP A 149 5.66 12.35 -17.39
CA ASP A 149 6.36 12.14 -16.15
C ASP A 149 5.87 13.08 -15.03
N THR A 150 6.19 12.70 -13.80
CA THR A 150 6.13 13.54 -12.59
C THR A 150 7.49 13.49 -11.91
N PHE A 151 7.61 14.10 -10.72
CA PHE A 151 8.83 13.97 -9.93
C PHE A 151 9.13 12.50 -9.55
N ASN A 152 8.10 11.73 -9.19
CA ASN A 152 8.24 10.36 -8.70
C ASN A 152 7.97 9.29 -9.77
N TYR A 153 7.36 9.65 -10.89
CA TYR A 153 6.89 8.68 -11.88
C TYR A 153 7.34 8.97 -13.31
N LEU A 154 7.57 7.89 -14.06
CA LEU A 154 7.52 7.87 -15.51
C LEU A 154 6.25 7.13 -15.90
N ILE A 155 5.36 7.72 -16.70
CA ILE A 155 4.02 7.20 -16.95
C ILE A 155 3.87 6.90 -18.43
N TYR A 156 3.60 5.65 -18.76
CA TYR A 156 3.25 5.17 -20.09
C TYR A 156 1.77 4.83 -20.11
N ARG A 157 1.01 5.47 -20.98
CA ARG A 157 -0.44 5.28 -21.10
C ARG A 157 -0.82 4.79 -22.47
N GLU A 158 -1.54 3.67 -22.53
CA GLU A 158 -1.98 3.07 -23.77
C GLU A 158 -3.13 3.89 -24.40
N LYS A 159 -3.01 4.18 -25.72
CA LYS A 159 -4.00 4.87 -26.58
C LYS A 159 -4.31 6.34 -26.23
N ASN A 160 -4.37 6.71 -24.96
CA ASN A 160 -4.77 8.04 -24.49
C ASN A 160 -3.59 8.81 -23.88
N PRO A 161 -3.54 10.15 -24.01
CA PRO A 161 -2.51 10.96 -23.36
C PRO A 161 -2.67 10.91 -21.83
N VAL A 162 -1.55 10.96 -21.09
CA VAL A 162 -1.58 11.06 -19.63
C VAL A 162 -2.17 12.41 -19.24
N THR A 163 -3.28 12.40 -18.50
CA THR A 163 -3.97 13.61 -18.02
C THR A 163 -3.37 14.08 -16.70
N GLU A 164 -3.50 15.38 -16.38
CA GLU A 164 -3.06 15.92 -15.08
C GLU A 164 -3.69 15.20 -13.88
N ASN A 165 -4.97 14.83 -13.97
CA ASN A 165 -5.64 14.06 -12.91
C ASN A 165 -4.91 12.74 -12.57
N ILE A 166 -4.36 12.03 -13.57
CA ILE A 166 -3.63 10.78 -13.34
C ILE A 166 -2.31 11.07 -12.60
N LYS A 167 -1.62 12.15 -12.98
CA LYS A 167 -0.39 12.58 -12.31
C LYS A 167 -0.66 12.93 -10.85
N THR A 168 -1.68 13.77 -10.62
CA THR A 168 -2.10 14.18 -9.27
C THR A 168 -2.50 12.98 -8.40
N VAL A 169 -3.27 12.03 -8.95
CA VAL A 169 -3.63 10.79 -8.24
C VAL A 169 -2.38 9.99 -7.85
N LEU A 170 -1.46 9.75 -8.79
CA LEU A 170 -0.25 8.99 -8.51
C LEU A 170 0.64 9.68 -7.47
N ASP A 171 0.85 10.99 -7.58
CA ASP A 171 1.64 11.75 -6.59
C ASP A 171 0.95 11.80 -5.22
N THR A 172 -0.39 11.80 -5.17
CA THR A 172 -1.14 11.70 -3.90
C THR A 172 -0.96 10.32 -3.26
N ILE A 173 -1.07 9.24 -4.04
CA ILE A 173 -0.81 7.88 -3.55
C ILE A 173 0.63 7.78 -3.04
N HIS A 174 1.60 8.32 -3.78
CA HIS A 174 3.00 8.40 -3.35
C HIS A 174 3.15 9.05 -1.97
N GLY A 175 2.65 10.28 -1.82
CA GLY A 175 2.78 11.04 -0.58
C GLY A 175 2.17 10.32 0.62
N ASN A 176 0.97 9.76 0.43
CA ASN A 176 0.28 9.01 1.48
C ASN A 176 1.05 7.73 1.87
N LEU A 177 1.49 6.93 0.88
CA LEU A 177 2.25 5.72 1.14
C LEU A 177 3.60 6.01 1.81
N MET A 178 4.29 7.09 1.41
CA MET A 178 5.55 7.48 2.05
C MET A 178 5.37 7.80 3.53
N LEU A 179 4.25 8.43 3.91
CA LEU A 179 3.90 8.72 5.30
C LEU A 179 3.48 7.46 6.05
N ASP A 180 2.54 6.69 5.51
CA ASP A 180 1.99 5.49 6.17
C ASP A 180 3.04 4.38 6.32
N LEU A 181 3.98 4.29 5.39
CA LEU A 181 5.07 3.31 5.38
C LEU A 181 6.41 3.89 5.82
N THR A 182 6.44 5.06 6.49
CA THR A 182 7.66 5.77 6.88
C THR A 182 8.78 4.86 7.44
N PRO A 183 8.51 3.93 8.39
CA PRO A 183 9.56 3.07 8.94
C PRO A 183 10.25 2.20 7.87
N PHE A 184 9.55 1.86 6.79
CA PHE A 184 10.04 1.00 5.72
C PHE A 184 10.65 1.81 4.56
N THR A 185 10.11 2.99 4.28
CA THR A 185 10.51 3.81 3.11
C THR A 185 11.78 4.61 3.33
N LEU A 186 12.13 4.97 4.58
CA LEU A 186 13.35 5.76 4.88
C LEU A 186 14.66 5.10 4.44
N VAL A 187 14.67 3.77 4.33
CA VAL A 187 15.85 2.99 3.93
C VAL A 187 15.95 2.86 2.40
N ILE A 188 14.88 3.16 1.68
CA ILE A 188 14.77 2.97 0.24
C ILE A 188 14.97 4.32 -0.43
N LYS A 189 15.99 4.44 -1.29
CA LYS A 189 16.08 5.58 -2.20
C LYS A 189 15.06 5.39 -3.31
N PRO A 190 14.01 6.21 -3.42
CA PRO A 190 13.05 6.06 -4.50
C PRO A 190 13.75 6.44 -5.81
N ASN A 191 13.81 5.48 -6.75
CA ASN A 191 13.96 5.84 -8.14
C ASN A 191 12.59 6.26 -8.67
N LYS A 192 12.57 7.00 -9.78
CA LYS A 192 11.34 7.14 -10.56
C LYS A 192 10.77 5.75 -10.88
N ILE A 193 9.53 5.52 -10.45
CA ILE A 193 8.76 4.30 -10.72
C ILE A 193 8.17 4.43 -12.11
N LEU A 194 8.29 3.38 -12.92
CA LEU A 194 7.59 3.30 -14.20
C LEU A 194 6.15 2.83 -13.95
N VAL A 195 5.17 3.56 -14.48
CA VAL A 195 3.75 3.19 -14.43
C VAL A 195 3.29 2.92 -15.85
N MET A 196 2.84 1.70 -16.13
CA MET A 196 2.24 1.31 -17.39
C MET A 196 0.73 1.15 -17.23
N LEU A 197 -0.01 2.10 -17.79
CA LEU A 197 -1.47 2.17 -17.78
C LEU A 197 -2.02 1.55 -19.06
N PHE A 198 -2.74 0.45 -18.90
CA PHE A 198 -3.37 -0.27 -20.01
C PHE A 198 -4.83 0.16 -20.16
N GLY A 199 -5.21 0.53 -21.38
CA GLY A 199 -6.60 0.92 -21.67
C GLY A 199 -7.52 -0.29 -21.78
N GLU A 200 -6.97 -1.47 -22.08
CA GLU A 200 -7.73 -2.71 -22.26
C GLU A 200 -7.12 -3.89 -21.49
N LYS A 201 -7.98 -4.71 -20.90
CA LYS A 201 -7.60 -5.90 -20.13
C LYS A 201 -6.82 -6.92 -20.96
N ASP A 202 -7.19 -7.12 -22.22
CA ASP A 202 -6.50 -8.05 -23.12
C ASP A 202 -5.06 -7.60 -23.41
N SER A 203 -4.84 -6.28 -23.56
CA SER A 203 -3.50 -5.71 -23.74
C SER A 203 -2.65 -5.91 -22.49
N TYR A 204 -3.21 -5.63 -21.31
CA TYR A 204 -2.56 -5.90 -20.03
C TYR A 204 -2.17 -7.37 -19.87
N MET A 205 -3.09 -8.30 -20.10
CA MET A 205 -2.82 -9.74 -19.96
C MET A 205 -1.79 -10.22 -20.99
N SER A 206 -1.90 -9.76 -22.24
CA SER A 206 -0.95 -10.11 -23.29
C SER A 206 0.46 -9.61 -22.97
N PHE A 207 0.58 -8.41 -22.40
CA PHE A 207 1.86 -7.83 -22.02
C PHE A 207 2.46 -8.48 -20.77
N THR A 208 1.69 -8.55 -19.69
CA THR A 208 2.16 -8.98 -18.36
C THR A 208 2.16 -10.49 -18.16
N LYS A 209 1.46 -11.24 -19.02
CA LYS A 209 1.20 -12.69 -18.88
C LYS A 209 0.48 -13.08 -17.59
N ARG A 210 -0.19 -12.11 -16.94
CA ARG A 210 -0.99 -12.34 -15.74
C ARG A 210 -2.34 -12.97 -16.08
N PRO A 211 -2.93 -13.75 -15.16
CA PRO A 211 -4.22 -14.40 -15.38
C PRO A 211 -5.37 -13.38 -15.47
N ALA A 212 -6.51 -13.82 -15.99
CA ALA A 212 -7.66 -12.95 -16.27
C ALA A 212 -8.28 -12.28 -15.02
N TRP A 213 -8.00 -12.76 -13.82
CA TRP A 213 -8.46 -12.12 -12.59
C TRP A 213 -7.53 -11.00 -12.10
N SER A 214 -6.33 -10.88 -12.66
CA SER A 214 -5.35 -9.86 -12.30
C SER A 214 -5.74 -8.52 -12.89
N GLY A 215 -5.87 -7.49 -12.04
CA GLY A 215 -6.16 -6.11 -12.46
C GLY A 215 -4.91 -5.22 -12.51
N ALA A 216 -3.87 -5.60 -11.78
CA ALA A 216 -2.60 -4.92 -11.69
C ALA A 216 -1.51 -5.89 -11.27
N SER A 217 -0.25 -5.49 -11.42
CA SER A 217 0.90 -6.22 -10.90
C SER A 217 2.11 -5.30 -10.82
N SER A 218 3.02 -5.60 -9.91
CA SER A 218 4.29 -4.89 -9.74
C SER A 218 5.50 -5.77 -10.08
N ASP A 219 6.58 -5.11 -10.52
CA ASP A 219 7.90 -5.70 -10.71
C ASP A 219 8.93 -4.87 -9.92
N LEU A 220 9.33 -5.43 -8.77
CA LEU A 220 10.27 -4.80 -7.85
C LEU A 220 11.67 -4.61 -8.45
N ARG A 221 12.08 -5.43 -9.43
CA ARG A 221 13.41 -5.31 -10.06
C ARG A 221 13.46 -4.12 -11.00
N ALA A 222 12.36 -3.89 -11.70
CA ALA A 222 12.24 -2.85 -12.72
C ALA A 222 11.68 -1.53 -12.14
N ASP A 223 11.36 -1.48 -10.83
CA ASP A 223 10.57 -0.40 -10.22
C ASP A 223 9.33 -0.08 -11.08
N THR A 224 8.60 -1.11 -11.53
CA THR A 224 7.51 -0.94 -12.51
C THR A 224 6.18 -1.42 -11.94
N MET A 225 5.14 -0.61 -12.13
CA MET A 225 3.74 -0.96 -11.88
C MET A 225 3.00 -1.09 -13.23
N TYR A 226 2.29 -2.20 -13.41
CA TYR A 226 1.39 -2.44 -14.53
C TYR A 226 -0.04 -2.44 -14.02
N VAL A 227 -0.91 -1.59 -14.54
CA VAL A 227 -2.30 -1.48 -14.05
C VAL A 227 -3.27 -1.17 -15.17
N ILE A 228 -4.45 -1.77 -15.10
CA ILE A 228 -5.55 -1.50 -16.03
C ILE A 228 -6.26 -0.21 -15.61
N GLU A 229 -6.56 0.65 -16.59
CA GLU A 229 -7.37 1.84 -16.36
C GLU A 229 -8.82 1.51 -16.02
N GLY A 230 -9.42 2.33 -15.15
CA GLY A 230 -10.82 2.25 -14.80
C GLY A 230 -11.08 2.61 -13.35
N ASN A 231 -12.27 2.27 -12.86
CA ASN A 231 -12.70 2.65 -11.52
C ASN A 231 -11.92 1.93 -10.40
N SER A 232 -11.13 0.92 -10.73
CA SER A 232 -10.24 0.23 -9.78
C SER A 232 -8.80 0.75 -9.84
N PHE A 233 -8.51 1.77 -10.66
CA PHE A 233 -7.16 2.30 -10.83
C PHE A 233 -6.54 2.75 -9.50
N TYR A 234 -7.29 3.53 -8.70
CA TYR A 234 -6.81 4.01 -7.41
C TYR A 234 -6.52 2.87 -6.42
N PRO A 235 -7.49 1.99 -6.06
CA PRO A 235 -7.22 0.90 -5.11
C PRO A 235 -6.12 -0.06 -5.59
N LEU A 236 -6.09 -0.40 -6.88
CA LEU A 236 -5.06 -1.29 -7.43
C LEU A 236 -3.68 -0.62 -7.41
N SER A 237 -3.60 0.68 -7.68
CA SER A 237 -2.32 1.40 -7.61
C SER A 237 -1.79 1.48 -6.19
N VAL A 238 -2.64 1.69 -5.18
CA VAL A 238 -2.22 1.63 -3.77
C VAL A 238 -1.66 0.24 -3.43
N HIS A 239 -2.34 -0.81 -3.86
CA HIS A 239 -1.92 -2.20 -3.65
C HIS A 239 -0.54 -2.45 -4.27
N GLU A 240 -0.36 -2.17 -5.56
CA GLU A 240 0.89 -2.45 -6.27
C GLU A 240 2.05 -1.55 -5.85
N LEU A 241 1.80 -0.27 -5.55
CA LEU A 241 2.83 0.60 -5.02
C LEU A 241 3.24 0.19 -3.60
N THR A 242 2.34 -0.43 -2.83
CA THR A 242 2.71 -1.01 -1.53
C THR A 242 3.75 -2.11 -1.72
N HIS A 243 3.64 -2.99 -2.72
CA HIS A 243 4.69 -3.96 -3.02
C HIS A 243 6.04 -3.27 -3.32
N LEU A 244 6.06 -2.23 -4.15
CA LEU A 244 7.30 -1.54 -4.48
C LEU A 244 7.96 -0.87 -3.26
N TYR A 245 7.18 -0.24 -2.38
CA TYR A 245 7.70 0.44 -1.19
C TYR A 245 7.98 -0.50 -0.03
N PHE A 246 7.06 -1.40 0.29
CA PHE A 246 7.19 -2.31 1.42
C PHE A 246 8.14 -3.47 1.11
N ASP A 247 8.02 -4.14 -0.03
CA ASP A 247 8.91 -5.26 -0.36
C ASP A 247 10.32 -4.78 -0.71
N GLY A 248 10.45 -3.54 -1.19
CA GLY A 248 11.74 -2.87 -1.36
C GLY A 248 12.56 -2.80 -0.06
N TYR A 249 11.89 -2.71 1.10
CA TYR A 249 12.56 -2.72 2.40
C TYR A 249 13.23 -4.08 2.67
N PHE A 250 12.69 -5.18 2.18
CA PHE A 250 13.24 -6.52 2.45
C PHE A 250 14.49 -6.82 1.63
N LEU A 251 14.74 -6.09 0.53
CA LEU A 251 15.88 -6.36 -0.35
C LEU A 251 17.23 -6.34 0.41
N PRO A 252 18.16 -7.26 0.06
CA PRO A 252 18.07 -8.28 -1.01
C PRO A 252 17.30 -9.56 -0.60
N THR A 253 16.81 -9.64 0.64
CA THR A 253 15.91 -10.73 1.08
C THR A 253 14.52 -10.53 0.46
N ILE A 254 13.71 -11.59 0.43
CA ILE A 254 12.33 -11.49 -0.01
C ILE A 254 11.39 -11.52 1.20
N SER A 255 10.40 -10.63 1.22
CA SER A 255 9.29 -10.68 2.16
C SER A 255 8.53 -12.01 2.00
N PRO A 256 8.08 -12.63 3.11
CA PRO A 256 7.14 -13.74 3.04
C PRO A 256 5.86 -13.32 2.31
N LEU A 257 5.31 -14.20 1.48
CA LEU A 257 4.17 -13.88 0.62
C LEU A 257 2.97 -13.33 1.43
N TRP A 258 2.63 -13.99 2.56
CA TRP A 258 1.54 -13.55 3.43
C TRP A 258 1.72 -12.12 3.97
N LEU A 259 2.96 -11.71 4.24
CA LEU A 259 3.24 -10.40 4.79
C LEU A 259 3.17 -9.33 3.71
N SER A 260 3.75 -9.62 2.54
CA SER A 260 3.71 -8.75 1.35
C SER A 260 2.27 -8.48 0.90
N GLU A 261 1.51 -9.55 0.62
CA GLU A 261 0.12 -9.47 0.15
C GLU A 261 -0.81 -8.93 1.24
N GLY A 262 -0.62 -9.36 2.49
CA GLY A 262 -1.40 -8.87 3.63
C GLY A 262 -1.24 -7.36 3.83
N MET A 263 -0.02 -6.85 3.67
CA MET A 263 0.27 -5.41 3.74
C MET A 263 -0.33 -4.66 2.55
N ALA A 264 -0.24 -5.20 1.34
CA ALA A 264 -0.82 -4.58 0.14
C ALA A 264 -2.35 -4.46 0.23
N VAL A 265 -3.04 -5.53 0.66
CA VAL A 265 -4.50 -5.50 0.89
C VAL A 265 -4.85 -4.58 2.06
N TYR A 266 -4.07 -4.58 3.14
CA TYR A 266 -4.26 -3.66 4.27
C TYR A 266 -4.20 -2.20 3.81
N MET A 267 -3.15 -1.83 3.07
CA MET A 267 -2.98 -0.46 2.57
C MET A 267 -4.08 -0.07 1.58
N GLN A 268 -4.47 -1.00 0.69
CA GLN A 268 -5.60 -0.79 -0.21
C GLN A 268 -6.87 -0.43 0.55
N ILE A 269 -7.25 -1.22 1.57
CA ILE A 269 -8.46 -0.98 2.37
C ILE A 269 -8.32 0.29 3.21
N TYR A 270 -7.17 0.48 3.83
CA TYR A 270 -6.90 1.62 4.70
C TYR A 270 -6.92 2.95 3.94
N ALA A 271 -6.33 3.02 2.75
CA ALA A 271 -6.26 4.24 1.95
C ALA A 271 -7.58 4.55 1.25
N THR A 272 -8.29 3.53 0.74
CA THR A 272 -9.56 3.74 0.03
C THR A 272 -10.78 3.84 0.95
N LYS A 273 -10.66 3.36 2.20
CA LYS A 273 -11.80 3.12 3.09
C LYS A 273 -12.85 2.18 2.49
N GLN A 274 -12.45 1.37 1.52
CA GLN A 274 -13.31 0.42 0.81
C GLN A 274 -12.68 -0.97 0.84
N LYS A 275 -13.50 -1.98 1.08
CA LYS A 275 -13.08 -3.38 1.07
C LYS A 275 -13.47 -4.03 -0.26
N PRO A 276 -12.60 -4.87 -0.85
CA PRO A 276 -13.04 -5.81 -1.87
C PRO A 276 -14.21 -6.66 -1.34
N SER A 277 -15.21 -6.91 -2.18
CA SER A 277 -16.45 -7.60 -1.77
C SER A 277 -16.24 -9.01 -1.24
N TRP A 278 -15.11 -9.66 -1.58
CA TRP A 278 -14.73 -10.97 -1.07
C TRP A 278 -14.19 -10.95 0.36
N VAL A 279 -13.68 -9.82 0.85
CA VAL A 279 -13.07 -9.71 2.19
C VAL A 279 -14.09 -10.02 3.27
N ASP A 280 -15.26 -9.37 3.26
CA ASP A 280 -16.26 -9.58 4.32
C ASP A 280 -16.83 -11.01 4.30
N ARG A 281 -17.00 -11.60 3.12
CA ARG A 281 -17.43 -13.01 2.99
C ARG A 281 -16.38 -13.97 3.57
N SER A 282 -15.11 -13.75 3.26
CA SER A 282 -14.01 -14.59 3.75
C SER A 282 -13.75 -14.37 5.24
N LEU A 283 -13.88 -13.14 5.76
CA LEU A 283 -13.81 -12.87 7.20
C LEU A 283 -14.91 -13.64 7.95
N LEU A 284 -16.13 -13.65 7.41
CA LEU A 284 -17.24 -14.43 7.97
C LEU A 284 -16.92 -15.94 8.01
N ARG A 285 -16.30 -16.47 6.96
CA ARG A 285 -15.85 -17.88 6.91
C ARG A 285 -14.78 -18.17 7.97
N ILE A 286 -13.81 -17.27 8.15
CA ILE A 286 -12.74 -17.41 9.16
C ILE A 286 -13.33 -17.47 10.58
N VAL A 287 -14.23 -16.54 10.94
CA VAL A 287 -14.87 -16.55 12.27
C VAL A 287 -15.79 -17.75 12.48
N GLN A 288 -16.26 -18.38 11.40
CA GLN A 288 -17.00 -19.65 11.42
C GLN A 288 -16.08 -20.89 11.49
N GLY A 289 -14.77 -20.71 11.62
CA GLY A 289 -13.79 -21.78 11.74
C GLY A 289 -13.26 -22.31 10.39
N THR A 290 -13.56 -21.65 9.27
CA THR A 290 -12.98 -21.98 7.96
C THR A 290 -11.80 -21.05 7.69
N TYR A 291 -10.59 -21.50 8.02
CA TYR A 291 -9.35 -20.77 7.81
C TYR A 291 -8.20 -21.72 7.44
N ILE A 292 -7.08 -21.16 6.95
CA ILE A 292 -5.86 -21.90 6.64
C ILE A 292 -4.96 -21.84 7.88
N PRO A 293 -4.47 -22.95 8.46
CA PRO A 293 -3.58 -22.89 9.62
C PRO A 293 -2.38 -21.97 9.35
N LEU A 294 -2.00 -21.10 10.31
CA LEU A 294 -0.92 -20.12 10.11
C LEU A 294 0.42 -20.79 9.80
N GLU A 295 0.68 -21.98 10.35
CA GLU A 295 1.85 -22.78 9.98
C GLU A 295 1.88 -23.15 8.49
N GLU A 296 0.73 -23.43 7.86
CA GLU A 296 0.61 -23.68 6.41
C GLU A 296 0.65 -22.36 5.63
N MET A 297 -0.14 -21.37 6.04
CA MET A 297 -0.28 -20.09 5.35
C MET A 297 1.07 -19.36 5.24
N THR A 298 1.86 -19.36 6.31
CA THR A 298 3.15 -18.64 6.36
C THR A 298 4.26 -19.31 5.54
N GLN A 299 4.08 -20.57 5.15
CA GLN A 299 4.98 -21.32 4.27
C GLN A 299 4.55 -21.28 2.80
N THR A 300 3.38 -20.70 2.50
CA THR A 300 2.87 -20.61 1.12
C THR A 300 3.71 -19.60 0.33
N GLU A 301 4.33 -20.05 -0.76
CA GLU A 301 5.14 -19.21 -1.66
C GLU A 301 4.46 -18.92 -3.00
N ASP A 302 3.42 -19.68 -3.36
CA ASP A 302 2.68 -19.53 -4.60
C ASP A 302 1.19 -19.88 -4.40
N LEU A 303 0.32 -19.09 -5.03
CA LEU A 303 -1.14 -19.25 -5.00
C LEU A 303 -1.69 -19.69 -6.37
N SER A 304 -0.84 -19.93 -7.38
CA SER A 304 -1.25 -20.25 -8.75
C SER A 304 -2.17 -21.48 -8.84
N GLN A 305 -2.01 -22.43 -7.91
CA GLN A 305 -2.79 -23.65 -7.84
C GLN A 305 -4.05 -23.54 -6.96
N TYR A 306 -4.25 -22.39 -6.29
CA TYR A 306 -5.41 -22.23 -5.42
C TYR A 306 -6.65 -21.96 -6.25
N PRO A 307 -7.77 -22.64 -5.98
CA PRO A 307 -9.05 -22.20 -6.52
C PRO A 307 -9.37 -20.79 -5.97
N ASN A 308 -10.15 -20.03 -6.74
CA ASN A 308 -10.39 -18.61 -6.45
C ASN A 308 -10.91 -18.38 -5.01
N ASP A 309 -11.81 -19.22 -4.52
CA ASP A 309 -12.36 -19.11 -3.17
C ASP A 309 -11.36 -19.41 -2.04
N LYS A 310 -10.35 -20.26 -2.29
CA LYS A 310 -9.21 -20.50 -1.38
C LYS A 310 -8.21 -19.35 -1.44
N ALA A 311 -7.97 -18.78 -2.62
CA ALA A 311 -7.14 -17.59 -2.77
C ALA A 311 -7.76 -16.38 -2.07
N GLU A 312 -9.05 -16.09 -2.28
CA GLU A 312 -9.79 -15.04 -1.56
C GLU A 312 -9.71 -15.23 -0.04
N LEU A 313 -9.83 -16.47 0.45
CA LEU A 313 -9.69 -16.80 1.87
C LEU A 313 -8.27 -16.51 2.37
N TRP A 314 -7.24 -16.96 1.64
CA TRP A 314 -5.83 -16.75 1.97
C TRP A 314 -5.49 -15.25 2.02
N TYR A 315 -5.91 -14.47 1.02
CA TYR A 315 -5.69 -13.02 0.98
C TYR A 315 -6.37 -12.30 2.14
N THR A 316 -7.62 -12.68 2.44
CA THR A 316 -8.37 -12.11 3.56
C THR A 316 -7.69 -12.42 4.88
N GLN A 317 -7.20 -13.65 5.04
CA GLN A 317 -6.51 -14.08 6.24
C GLN A 317 -5.19 -13.31 6.44
N ALA A 318 -4.36 -13.23 5.38
CA ALA A 318 -3.13 -12.45 5.37
C ALA A 318 -3.37 -10.98 5.74
N TYR A 319 -4.35 -10.35 5.11
CA TYR A 319 -4.81 -9.00 5.44
C TYR A 319 -5.18 -8.86 6.92
N SER A 320 -6.08 -9.71 7.41
CA SER A 320 -6.59 -9.60 8.78
C SER A 320 -5.51 -9.85 9.84
N LEU A 321 -4.51 -10.67 9.51
CA LEU A 321 -3.36 -10.89 10.37
C LEU A 321 -2.47 -9.65 10.42
N VAL A 322 -2.20 -9.01 9.28
CA VAL A 322 -1.43 -7.76 9.23
C VAL A 322 -2.18 -6.63 9.94
N ASP A 323 -3.49 -6.50 9.72
CA ASP A 323 -4.35 -5.55 10.43
C ASP A 323 -4.25 -5.74 11.95
N TYR A 324 -4.36 -6.98 12.43
CA TYR A 324 -4.18 -7.32 13.84
C TYR A 324 -2.79 -6.91 14.37
N LEU A 325 -1.72 -7.23 13.63
CA LEU A 325 -0.36 -6.90 14.04
C LEU A 325 -0.07 -5.40 14.01
N LEU A 326 -0.78 -4.61 13.21
CA LEU A 326 -0.60 -3.16 13.14
C LEU A 326 -1.48 -2.39 14.13
N ASN A 327 -2.70 -2.87 14.38
CA ASN A 327 -3.73 -2.12 15.11
C ASN A 327 -4.03 -2.68 16.50
N SER A 328 -3.92 -4.00 16.70
CA SER A 328 -4.06 -4.63 18.03
C SER A 328 -2.71 -4.76 18.75
N ARG A 329 -1.60 -4.57 18.03
CA ARG A 329 -0.23 -4.43 18.54
C ARG A 329 0.32 -3.06 18.18
N THR A 330 1.56 -2.77 18.56
CA THR A 330 2.19 -1.49 18.22
C THR A 330 2.91 -1.57 16.88
N ARG A 331 2.96 -0.44 16.16
CA ARG A 331 3.69 -0.31 14.89
C ARG A 331 5.19 -0.58 15.06
N ASP A 332 5.76 -0.23 16.20
CA ASP A 332 7.18 -0.48 16.51
C ASP A 332 7.48 -1.98 16.64
N GLU A 333 6.59 -2.75 17.28
CA GLU A 333 6.70 -4.19 17.34
C GLU A 333 6.55 -4.83 15.95
N PHE A 334 5.63 -4.33 15.12
CA PHE A 334 5.48 -4.81 13.73
C PHE A 334 6.73 -4.49 12.87
N TYR A 335 7.31 -3.31 13.03
CA TYR A 335 8.57 -2.97 12.37
C TYR A 335 9.72 -3.88 12.84
N LYS A 336 9.78 -4.17 14.14
CA LYS A 336 10.75 -5.12 14.71
C LYS A 336 10.54 -6.53 14.15
N LEU A 337 9.31 -7.01 14.05
CA LEU A 337 8.99 -8.29 13.39
C LEU A 337 9.52 -8.32 11.96
N SER A 338 9.24 -7.27 11.18
CA SER A 338 9.68 -7.14 9.79
C SER A 338 11.21 -7.14 9.67
N THR A 339 11.90 -6.47 10.60
CA THR A 339 13.37 -6.46 10.69
C THR A 339 13.92 -7.86 10.94
N GLU A 340 13.33 -8.61 11.87
CA GLU A 340 13.74 -9.98 12.19
C GLU A 340 13.48 -10.94 11.01
N ILE A 341 12.34 -10.79 10.34
CA ILE A 341 12.02 -11.56 9.12
C ILE A 341 13.03 -11.24 8.01
N LYS A 342 13.37 -9.97 7.80
CA LYS A 342 14.39 -9.54 6.83
C LYS A 342 15.76 -10.16 7.14
N ALA A 343 16.09 -10.28 8.43
CA ALA A 343 17.30 -10.95 8.93
C ALA A 343 17.23 -12.50 8.81
N LYS A 344 16.16 -13.06 8.23
CA LYS A 344 15.90 -14.50 8.08
C LYS A 344 15.82 -15.24 9.41
N THR A 345 15.47 -14.54 10.50
CA THR A 345 15.17 -15.16 11.79
C THR A 345 13.94 -16.07 11.63
N PRO A 346 13.95 -17.32 12.14
CA PRO A 346 12.78 -18.19 12.10
C PRO A 346 11.54 -17.50 12.68
N LEU A 347 10.38 -17.64 12.04
CA LEU A 347 9.18 -16.85 12.35
C LEU A 347 8.81 -16.85 13.85
N HIS A 348 8.86 -18.01 14.51
CA HIS A 348 8.57 -18.11 15.95
C HIS A 348 9.55 -17.29 16.82
N GLN A 349 10.83 -17.20 16.44
CA GLN A 349 11.82 -16.36 17.13
C GLN A 349 11.61 -14.88 16.79
N ALA A 350 11.29 -14.57 15.53
CA ALA A 350 10.98 -13.20 15.11
C ALA A 350 9.77 -12.65 15.87
N LEU A 351 8.71 -13.46 16.02
CA LEU A 351 7.54 -13.16 16.85
C LEU A 351 7.91 -12.91 18.31
N TYR A 352 8.71 -13.79 18.91
CA TYR A 352 9.14 -13.64 20.30
C TYR A 352 9.97 -12.37 20.52
N ARG A 353 10.90 -12.07 19.60
CA ARG A 353 11.72 -10.85 19.68
C ARG A 353 10.88 -9.60 19.50
N ALA A 354 9.89 -9.64 18.61
CA ALA A 354 9.00 -8.51 18.34
C ALA A 354 8.03 -8.24 19.49
N PHE A 355 7.27 -9.25 19.92
CA PHE A 355 6.11 -9.09 20.81
C PHE A 355 6.28 -9.70 22.21
N GLY A 356 7.40 -10.39 22.49
CA GLY A 356 7.66 -11.04 23.77
C GLY A 356 6.79 -12.27 24.03
N MET A 357 6.69 -12.69 25.30
CA MET A 357 5.75 -13.75 25.69
C MET A 357 4.30 -13.27 25.52
N PRO A 358 3.37 -14.14 25.05
CA PRO A 358 3.54 -15.57 24.82
C PRO A 358 3.93 -15.96 23.38
N PHE A 359 4.39 -15.03 22.54
CA PHE A 359 4.60 -15.23 21.09
C PHE A 359 5.86 -16.04 20.73
N ASN A 360 6.03 -17.22 21.31
CA ASN A 360 7.14 -18.12 21.02
C ASN A 360 6.78 -19.27 20.06
N LYS A 361 5.54 -19.30 19.54
CA LYS A 361 5.03 -20.28 18.57
C LYS A 361 4.05 -19.59 17.62
N VAL A 362 3.98 -20.09 16.38
CA VAL A 362 3.03 -19.59 15.37
C VAL A 362 1.58 -19.87 15.79
N SER A 363 1.29 -21.05 16.33
CA SER A 363 -0.03 -21.38 16.89
C SER A 363 -0.52 -20.44 17.99
N VAL A 364 0.38 -19.84 18.77
CA VAL A 364 -0.02 -18.85 19.79
C VAL A 364 -0.50 -17.56 19.11
N LEU A 365 0.19 -17.11 18.06
CA LEU A 365 -0.27 -15.98 17.25
C LEU A 365 -1.64 -16.29 16.64
N GLU A 366 -1.82 -17.48 16.07
CA GLU A 366 -3.09 -17.92 15.48
C GLU A 366 -4.24 -17.81 16.48
N ASN A 367 -4.08 -18.43 17.66
CA ASN A 367 -5.11 -18.45 18.69
C ASN A 367 -5.49 -17.04 19.16
N VAL A 368 -4.50 -16.17 19.37
CA VAL A 368 -4.77 -14.81 19.86
C VAL A 368 -5.42 -13.95 18.76
N TRP A 369 -4.96 -14.08 17.51
CA TRP A 369 -5.55 -13.40 16.36
C TRP A 369 -7.00 -13.84 16.12
N LEU A 370 -7.27 -15.14 16.10
CA LEU A 370 -8.63 -15.69 15.95
C LEU A 370 -9.55 -15.21 17.09
N HIS A 371 -9.05 -15.20 18.32
CA HIS A 371 -9.81 -14.68 19.46
C HIS A 371 -10.15 -13.19 19.31
N ASP A 372 -9.21 -12.36 18.86
CA ASP A 372 -9.46 -10.93 18.62
C ASP A 372 -10.47 -10.72 17.49
N LEU A 373 -10.34 -11.49 16.41
CA LEU A 373 -11.27 -11.46 15.28
C LEU A 373 -12.69 -11.86 15.73
N GLN A 374 -12.82 -12.92 16.52
CA GLN A 374 -14.10 -13.38 17.07
C GLN A 374 -14.73 -12.31 17.98
N LYS A 375 -13.93 -11.66 18.82
CA LYS A 375 -14.39 -10.56 19.69
C LYS A 375 -14.86 -9.36 18.88
N ALA A 376 -14.13 -8.99 17.83
CA ALA A 376 -14.52 -7.89 16.94
C ALA A 376 -15.80 -8.21 16.15
N TYR A 377 -15.99 -9.46 15.74
CA TYR A 377 -17.24 -9.94 15.12
C TYR A 377 -18.43 -9.84 16.09
N GLN A 378 -18.28 -10.33 17.33
CA GLN A 378 -19.32 -10.24 18.37
C GLN A 378 -19.68 -8.79 18.73
N ALA A 379 -18.71 -7.88 18.65
CA ALA A 379 -18.92 -6.45 18.85
C ALA A 379 -19.53 -5.73 17.63
N GLY A 380 -19.81 -6.44 16.52
CA GLY A 380 -20.37 -5.86 15.30
C GLY A 380 -19.40 -4.98 14.51
N LYS A 381 -18.09 -5.09 14.75
CA LYS A 381 -17.07 -4.22 14.12
C LYS A 381 -16.57 -4.71 12.76
N LEU A 382 -16.61 -6.02 12.50
CA LEU A 382 -16.01 -6.61 11.30
C LEU A 382 -16.96 -6.68 10.11
N VAL A 383 -18.18 -7.14 10.36
CA VAL A 383 -19.24 -7.31 9.38
C VAL A 383 -20.51 -6.88 10.08
N SER A 384 -21.17 -5.84 9.59
CA SER A 384 -22.53 -5.52 10.05
C SER A 384 -23.35 -6.80 9.88
N PRO A 385 -23.98 -7.35 10.93
CA PRO A 385 -24.84 -8.51 10.78
C PRO A 385 -25.87 -8.14 9.72
N GLN A 386 -25.77 -8.71 8.52
CA GLN A 386 -26.86 -8.64 7.57
C GLN A 386 -28.02 -9.29 8.33
N LYS A 387 -28.99 -8.48 8.77
CA LYS A 387 -30.27 -8.98 9.26
C LYS A 387 -30.73 -9.92 8.18
N THR A 388 -30.61 -11.22 8.41
CA THR A 388 -31.16 -12.23 7.53
C THR A 388 -32.62 -11.81 7.38
N PRO A 389 -33.10 -11.49 6.16
CA PRO A 389 -34.48 -11.12 5.98
C PRO A 389 -35.30 -12.22 6.65
N ALA A 390 -36.13 -11.85 7.64
CA ALA A 390 -37.01 -12.80 8.28
C ALA A 390 -37.72 -13.59 7.17
N PRO A 391 -37.84 -14.93 7.28
CA PRO A 391 -38.41 -15.77 6.23
C PRO A 391 -39.71 -15.12 5.77
N GLN A 392 -39.73 -14.57 4.56
CA GLN A 392 -40.92 -13.94 4.04
C GLN A 392 -41.96 -15.05 3.95
N LYS A 393 -42.99 -14.94 4.78
CA LYS A 393 -44.15 -15.83 4.76
C LYS A 393 -44.61 -15.90 3.29
N PRO A 394 -44.73 -17.10 2.69
CA PRO A 394 -44.96 -17.24 1.27
C PRO A 394 -46.19 -16.42 0.87
N ALA A 395 -45.96 -15.38 0.08
CA ALA A 395 -47.02 -14.57 -0.48
C ALA A 395 -47.86 -15.49 -1.38
N ALA A 396 -49.16 -15.56 -1.10
CA ALA A 396 -50.10 -16.33 -1.88
C ALA A 396 -49.94 -16.01 -3.38
N ALA A 397 -49.64 -17.04 -4.16
CA ALA A 397 -49.40 -16.94 -5.60
C ALA A 397 -50.59 -16.27 -6.29
N LYS A 398 -50.41 -15.03 -6.76
CA LYS A 398 -51.33 -14.41 -7.72
C LYS A 398 -51.15 -15.09 -9.08
N LYS A 399 -52.26 -15.59 -9.60
CA LYS A 399 -52.40 -16.22 -10.91
C LYS A 399 -51.89 -15.25 -12.00
N PRO A 400 -51.02 -15.70 -12.93
CA PRO A 400 -50.52 -14.83 -13.99
C PRO A 400 -51.63 -14.48 -14.99
N GLU A 401 -51.74 -13.19 -15.28
CA GLU A 401 -52.61 -12.63 -16.31
C GLU A 401 -51.94 -12.78 -17.70
N PRO A 402 -52.68 -13.05 -18.79
CA PRO A 402 -52.07 -13.32 -20.09
C PRO A 402 -51.47 -12.07 -20.72
N ALA A 403 -50.18 -12.09 -20.98
CA ALA A 403 -49.47 -11.02 -21.68
C ALA A 403 -49.89 -10.94 -23.16
N LYS A 404 -50.29 -9.73 -23.60
CA LYS A 404 -50.49 -9.39 -25.01
C LYS A 404 -49.13 -9.29 -25.72
N GLN A 405 -48.98 -10.03 -26.82
CA GLN A 405 -47.83 -9.96 -27.72
C GLN A 405 -47.79 -8.62 -28.47
N PRO A 406 -46.64 -7.92 -28.51
CA PRO A 406 -46.42 -6.82 -29.45
C PRO A 406 -46.04 -7.36 -30.84
N GLN A 407 -46.69 -6.83 -31.87
CA GLN A 407 -46.34 -7.06 -33.28
C GLN A 407 -44.99 -6.41 -33.63
N ALA A 408 -44.13 -7.17 -34.31
CA ALA A 408 -42.81 -6.74 -34.76
C ALA A 408 -42.90 -5.97 -36.09
N ALA A 409 -42.36 -4.75 -36.12
CA ALA A 409 -42.12 -3.99 -37.34
C ALA A 409 -40.70 -4.26 -37.85
N THR A 410 -40.59 -4.78 -39.07
CA THR A 410 -39.33 -5.03 -39.79
C THR A 410 -38.72 -3.73 -40.32
N LYS A 411 -37.50 -3.38 -39.87
CA LYS A 411 -36.63 -2.38 -40.52
C LYS A 411 -35.54 -3.10 -41.35
N PRO A 412 -35.20 -2.61 -42.55
CA PRO A 412 -34.16 -3.20 -43.39
C PRO A 412 -32.74 -2.88 -42.88
N ALA A 413 -31.86 -3.87 -43.03
CA ALA A 413 -30.46 -3.84 -42.60
C ALA A 413 -29.57 -2.93 -43.47
N PRO A 414 -28.59 -2.22 -42.89
CA PRO A 414 -27.60 -1.45 -43.64
C PRO A 414 -26.49 -2.35 -44.24
N LYS A 415 -26.05 -1.99 -45.45
CA LYS A 415 -24.98 -2.68 -46.20
C LYS A 415 -23.62 -2.58 -45.50
N PRO A 416 -22.78 -3.63 -45.53
CA PRO A 416 -21.45 -3.62 -44.93
C PRO A 416 -20.45 -2.83 -45.78
N GLN A 417 -19.65 -1.98 -45.13
CA GLN A 417 -18.48 -1.32 -45.72
C GLN A 417 -17.22 -2.19 -45.55
N PRO A 418 -16.28 -2.16 -46.51
CA PRO A 418 -15.08 -3.01 -46.49
C PRO A 418 -14.03 -2.53 -45.47
N LYS A 419 -13.59 -3.44 -44.59
CA LYS A 419 -12.47 -3.23 -43.66
C LYS A 419 -11.13 -3.23 -44.41
N LYS A 420 -10.31 -2.19 -44.20
CA LYS A 420 -8.90 -2.16 -44.63
C LYS A 420 -8.06 -3.09 -43.76
N ALA A 421 -7.16 -3.85 -44.38
CA ALA A 421 -6.27 -4.78 -43.71
C ALA A 421 -5.21 -4.05 -42.85
N PRO A 422 -4.84 -4.60 -41.67
CA PRO A 422 -3.82 -4.01 -40.82
C PRO A 422 -2.42 -4.20 -41.42
N GLN A 423 -1.63 -3.11 -41.41
CA GLN A 423 -0.23 -3.13 -41.81
C GLN A 423 0.62 -3.82 -40.73
N GLN A 424 1.39 -4.85 -41.13
CA GLN A 424 2.38 -5.50 -40.27
C GLN A 424 3.62 -4.61 -40.13
N THR A 425 3.84 -4.04 -38.95
CA THR A 425 5.09 -3.38 -38.58
C THR A 425 6.10 -4.42 -38.08
N LYS A 426 7.28 -4.48 -38.69
CA LYS A 426 8.42 -5.28 -38.21
C LYS A 426 8.95 -4.68 -36.89
N ILE A 427 8.99 -5.50 -35.84
CA ILE A 427 9.54 -5.13 -34.53
C ILE A 427 11.06 -5.31 -34.55
N ASN A 428 11.82 -4.27 -34.22
CA ASN A 428 13.26 -4.37 -33.97
C ASN A 428 13.52 -4.86 -32.54
N LYS A 429 14.57 -5.68 -32.36
CA LYS A 429 15.00 -6.24 -31.07
C LYS A 429 15.29 -5.13 -30.04
N LEU A 430 14.74 -5.29 -28.84
CA LEU A 430 14.94 -4.45 -27.66
C LEU A 430 16.44 -4.37 -27.28
N GLN A 431 16.91 -3.19 -26.87
CA GLN A 431 18.26 -2.98 -26.32
C GLN A 431 18.18 -2.64 -24.83
N MET A 432 19.04 -3.26 -24.03
CA MET A 432 19.24 -2.88 -22.63
C MET A 432 20.05 -1.60 -22.57
N VAL A 433 19.55 -0.57 -21.88
CA VAL A 433 20.33 0.63 -21.57
C VAL A 433 20.93 0.47 -20.17
N PRO A 434 22.27 0.54 -20.01
CA PRO A 434 22.89 0.56 -18.68
C PRO A 434 22.44 1.79 -17.90
N VAL A 435 22.08 1.59 -16.63
CA VAL A 435 21.83 2.71 -15.71
C VAL A 435 23.16 3.42 -15.43
N MET A 436 23.18 4.74 -15.56
CA MET A 436 24.30 5.59 -15.18
C MET A 436 24.75 5.24 -13.76
N LYS A 437 26.03 4.89 -13.59
CA LYS A 437 26.67 4.85 -12.26
C LYS A 437 26.80 6.29 -11.78
N TYR A 438 25.97 6.69 -10.82
CA TYR A 438 26.07 7.96 -10.11
C TYR A 438 26.87 7.80 -8.82
#